data_AF-A0A1J3G1B1-F1
#
_entry.id   AF-A0A1J3G1B1-F1
#
_cell.length_a   1.000
_cell.length_b   1.000
_cell.length_c   1.000
_cell.angle_alpha   90.00
_cell.angle_beta   90.00
_cell.angle_gamma   90.00
#
_symmetry.space_group_name_H-M   'P 1'
#
loop_
_entity.id
_entity.type
_entity.pdbx_description
1 polymer ?
#
loop_
_entity_poly.entity_id
_entity_poly.type
_entity_poly.pdbx_seq_one_letter_code
_entity_poly.pdbx_strand_id
1 'polypeptide(L)'
;EDFSKSLCRVKELETQIEGMEEEMERQAQIFEADVEAVTRGKVEQEQRAIEAEEALRKTRWRNACVAEKIQDEFKRISEQMSSTLAANEKVTKKAMKETQDLRMQKRQLEELLMNANDELQANRVEYEAKLNELSEKMERMLEKSKYLENQKRQEKDVNADLRQEMTRLKDEIEILRLELEETRKSRIEVESSLQIRNTEKDRSELKKKEEEMANEERIKLLEEQIELKEKTLEASSKMFIEKEKDLNNRIKELENRLNKLSQNNQENGESLQCTEAIALQNREVLSSNKSDADLEDLVKEVAWLREQNGLMEMELKEMQERYSEISLRFAEVEGERQQLVMTVRNLKNAKRS
;
A
#
# COMPACT_ATOMS: atom_id res chain seq x y z
N GLU A 1 19.58 191.78 -5.13
CA GLU A 1 20.22 190.65 -4.40
C GLU A 1 19.81 189.29 -4.97
N ASP A 2 18.76 189.27 -5.78
CA ASP A 2 17.87 188.13 -5.93
C ASP A 2 18.48 187.02 -6.78
N PHE A 3 19.37 187.39 -7.71
CA PHE A 3 20.26 186.44 -8.42
C PHE A 3 21.12 185.58 -7.48
N SER A 4 21.51 186.10 -6.31
CA SER A 4 22.28 185.32 -5.32
C SER A 4 21.37 184.33 -4.59
N LYS A 5 20.16 184.76 -4.22
CA LYS A 5 19.14 183.91 -3.58
C LYS A 5 18.69 182.79 -4.53
N SER A 6 18.49 183.08 -5.82
CA SER A 6 18.18 182.05 -6.82
C SER A 6 19.35 181.10 -7.06
N LEU A 7 20.61 181.59 -7.08
CA LEU A 7 21.78 180.74 -7.23
C LEU A 7 21.96 179.76 -6.06
N CYS A 8 21.73 180.21 -4.81
CA CYS A 8 21.70 179.31 -3.66
C CYS A 8 20.58 178.25 -3.79
N ARG A 9 19.36 178.66 -4.18
CA ARG A 9 18.24 177.72 -4.33
C ARG A 9 18.43 176.72 -5.47
N VAL A 10 19.13 177.10 -6.55
CA VAL A 10 19.55 176.16 -7.60
C VAL A 10 20.52 175.11 -7.03
N LYS A 11 21.54 175.51 -6.26
CA LYS A 11 22.49 174.56 -5.63
C LYS A 11 21.86 173.61 -4.60
N GLU A 12 20.85 174.08 -3.86
CA GLU A 12 20.04 173.22 -2.99
C GLU A 12 19.23 172.18 -3.78
N LEU A 13 18.82 172.51 -5.02
CA LEU A 13 18.11 171.58 -5.88
C LEU A 13 19.07 170.64 -6.63
N GLU A 14 20.23 171.13 -7.08
CA GLU A 14 21.31 170.32 -7.67
C GLU A 14 21.74 169.22 -6.69
N THR A 15 22.06 169.56 -5.44
CA THR A 15 22.45 168.58 -4.41
C THR A 15 21.32 167.63 -3.99
N GLN A 16 20.05 168.05 -4.11
CA GLN A 16 18.89 167.16 -3.91
C GLN A 16 18.70 166.20 -5.10
N ILE A 17 19.02 166.63 -6.32
CA ILE A 17 18.99 165.79 -7.53
C ILE A 17 20.13 164.77 -7.46
N GLU A 18 21.38 165.19 -7.19
CA GLU A 18 22.52 164.28 -7.00
C GLU A 18 22.23 163.21 -5.94
N GLY A 19 21.67 163.59 -4.78
CA GLY A 19 21.30 162.65 -3.73
C GLY A 19 20.15 161.71 -4.08
N MET A 20 19.24 162.12 -4.98
CA MET A 20 18.20 161.25 -5.54
C MET A 20 18.75 160.32 -6.62
N GLU A 21 19.67 160.78 -7.46
CA GLU A 21 20.34 159.99 -8.49
C GLU A 21 21.22 158.90 -7.84
N GLU A 22 22.00 159.21 -6.80
CA GLU A 22 22.73 158.21 -6.01
C GLU A 22 21.82 157.13 -5.41
N GLU A 23 20.65 157.51 -4.91
CA GLU A 23 19.72 156.56 -4.28
C GLU A 23 18.99 155.69 -5.31
N MET A 24 18.64 156.25 -6.47
CA MET A 24 18.13 155.49 -7.62
C MET A 24 19.18 154.50 -8.15
N GLU A 25 20.45 154.91 -8.22
CA GLU A 25 21.60 154.09 -8.62
C GLU A 25 21.81 152.93 -7.62
N ARG A 26 21.80 153.18 -6.30
CA ARG A 26 21.83 152.13 -5.27
C ARG A 26 20.68 151.15 -5.40
N GLN A 27 19.45 151.65 -5.58
CA GLN A 27 18.27 150.79 -5.70
C GLN A 27 18.33 149.92 -6.96
N ALA A 28 18.80 150.47 -8.09
CA ALA A 28 19.04 149.69 -9.31
C ALA A 28 20.06 148.56 -9.07
N GLN A 29 21.19 148.86 -8.43
CA GLN A 29 22.23 147.86 -8.11
C GLN A 29 21.74 146.78 -7.14
N ILE A 30 20.90 147.13 -6.16
CA ILE A 30 20.27 146.15 -5.25
C ILE A 30 19.30 145.25 -6.02
N PHE A 31 18.43 145.82 -6.87
CA PHE A 31 17.50 145.01 -7.68
C PHE A 31 18.22 144.12 -8.69
N GLU A 32 19.34 144.57 -9.27
CA GLU A 32 20.19 143.75 -10.15
C GLU A 32 20.80 142.57 -9.37
N ALA A 33 21.38 142.81 -8.19
CA ALA A 33 21.93 141.77 -7.33
C ALA A 33 20.87 140.75 -6.84
N ASP A 34 19.66 141.20 -6.49
CA ASP A 34 18.55 140.33 -6.13
C ASP A 34 18.05 139.49 -7.31
N VAL A 35 17.96 140.08 -8.52
CA VAL A 35 17.62 139.35 -9.75
C VAL A 35 18.71 138.32 -10.10
N GLU A 36 19.98 138.63 -9.95
CA GLU A 36 21.06 137.64 -10.09
C GLU A 36 20.95 136.52 -9.04
N ALA A 37 20.66 136.85 -7.78
CA ALA A 37 20.54 135.86 -6.71
C ALA A 37 19.36 134.89 -6.95
N VAL A 38 18.20 135.43 -7.35
CA VAL A 38 17.00 134.65 -7.69
C VAL A 38 17.23 133.81 -8.96
N THR A 39 17.89 134.34 -9.99
CA THR A 39 18.18 133.57 -11.21
C THR A 39 19.20 132.47 -10.97
N ARG A 40 20.29 132.71 -10.22
CA ARG A 40 21.24 131.66 -9.78
C ARG A 40 20.52 130.57 -8.98
N GLY A 41 19.78 130.94 -7.94
CA GLY A 41 19.05 129.99 -7.09
C GLY A 41 18.01 129.16 -7.87
N LYS A 42 17.33 129.78 -8.85
CA LYS A 42 16.42 129.07 -9.76
C LYS A 42 17.16 128.05 -10.63
N VAL A 43 18.28 128.42 -11.26
CA VAL A 43 19.08 127.49 -12.09
C VAL A 43 19.59 126.30 -11.25
N GLU A 44 20.07 126.54 -10.04
CA GLU A 44 20.46 125.47 -9.12
C GLU A 44 19.29 124.58 -8.69
N GLN A 45 18.07 125.11 -8.60
CA GLN A 45 16.87 124.33 -8.30
C GLN A 45 16.44 123.49 -9.51
N GLU A 46 16.46 124.05 -10.72
CA GLU A 46 16.14 123.35 -11.97
C GLU A 46 17.15 122.22 -12.24
N GLN A 47 18.46 122.46 -12.07
CA GLN A 47 19.49 121.43 -12.21
C GLN A 47 19.29 120.26 -11.23
N ARG A 48 19.03 120.53 -9.95
CA ARG A 48 18.75 119.49 -8.94
C ARG A 48 17.46 118.72 -9.25
N ALA A 49 16.45 119.37 -9.83
CA ALA A 49 15.22 118.72 -10.26
C ALA A 49 15.46 117.77 -11.44
N ILE A 50 16.27 118.17 -12.42
CA ILE A 50 16.68 117.34 -13.57
C ILE A 50 17.45 116.10 -13.10
N GLU A 51 18.47 116.27 -12.26
CA GLU A 51 19.27 115.16 -11.71
C GLU A 51 18.42 114.16 -10.92
N ALA A 52 17.47 114.65 -10.11
CA ALA A 52 16.52 113.81 -9.38
C ALA A 52 15.56 113.07 -10.33
N GLU A 53 15.09 113.70 -11.40
CA GLU A 53 14.21 113.05 -12.39
C GLU A 53 14.97 112.00 -13.22
N GLU A 54 16.23 112.26 -13.60
CA GLU A 54 17.09 111.27 -14.26
C GLU A 54 17.38 110.06 -13.36
N ALA A 55 17.70 110.29 -12.08
CA ALA A 55 17.86 109.22 -11.10
C ALA A 55 16.57 108.39 -10.95
N LEU A 56 15.40 109.04 -10.97
CA LEU A 56 14.09 108.38 -10.94
C LEU A 56 13.79 107.60 -12.24
N ARG A 57 14.11 108.14 -13.43
CA ARG A 57 14.02 107.39 -14.71
C ARG A 57 14.93 106.16 -14.69
N LYS A 58 16.18 106.32 -14.25
CA LYS A 58 17.20 105.26 -14.20
C LYS A 58 16.88 104.17 -13.18
N THR A 59 16.17 104.49 -12.09
CA THR A 59 15.67 103.48 -11.14
C THR A 59 14.40 102.78 -11.65
N ARG A 60 13.42 103.53 -12.19
CA ARG A 60 12.22 102.97 -12.84
C ARG A 60 12.58 101.99 -13.97
N TRP A 61 13.52 102.36 -14.83
CA TRP A 61 13.99 101.50 -15.93
C TRP A 61 14.62 100.19 -15.43
N ARG A 62 15.54 100.25 -14.46
CA ARG A 62 16.11 99.04 -13.84
C ARG A 62 15.02 98.14 -13.24
N ASN A 63 14.06 98.73 -12.52
CA ASN A 63 12.97 97.98 -11.89
C ASN A 63 12.07 97.31 -12.93
N ALA A 64 11.80 97.96 -14.07
CA ALA A 64 11.07 97.36 -15.19
C ALA A 64 11.83 96.15 -15.76
N CYS A 65 13.12 96.29 -16.08
CA CYS A 65 13.93 95.18 -16.59
C CYS A 65 14.14 94.03 -15.59
N VAL A 66 14.02 94.28 -14.28
CA VAL A 66 14.01 93.23 -13.25
C VAL A 66 12.65 92.54 -13.18
N ALA A 67 11.55 93.30 -13.24
CA ALA A 67 10.19 92.74 -13.25
C ALA A 67 9.93 91.88 -14.51
N GLU A 68 10.43 92.31 -15.67
CA GLU A 68 10.39 91.55 -16.93
C GLU A 68 11.09 90.19 -16.83
N LYS A 69 12.33 90.17 -16.31
CA LYS A 69 13.08 88.92 -16.07
C LYS A 69 12.35 87.97 -15.12
N ILE A 70 11.83 88.50 -14.01
CA ILE A 70 11.04 87.73 -13.04
C ILE A 70 9.77 87.16 -13.71
N GLN A 71 9.10 87.95 -14.55
CA GLN A 71 7.92 87.49 -15.28
C GLN A 71 8.25 86.35 -16.27
N ASP A 72 9.38 86.43 -16.97
CA ASP A 72 9.83 85.37 -17.88
C ASP A 72 10.32 84.10 -17.16
N GLU A 73 10.93 84.24 -15.99
CA GLU A 73 11.22 83.10 -15.10
C GLU A 73 9.93 82.43 -14.62
N PHE A 74 8.92 83.20 -14.21
CA PHE A 74 7.59 82.65 -13.86
C PHE A 74 6.91 81.94 -15.05
N LYS A 75 6.96 82.49 -16.27
CA LYS A 75 6.46 81.82 -17.49
C LYS A 75 7.16 80.46 -17.69
N ARG A 76 8.49 80.45 -17.69
CA ARG A 76 9.31 79.24 -17.89
C ARG A 76 9.03 78.17 -16.82
N ILE A 77 8.90 78.56 -15.56
CA ILE A 77 8.57 77.64 -14.47
C ILE A 77 7.14 77.08 -14.64
N SER A 78 6.18 77.92 -15.05
CA SER A 78 4.81 77.48 -15.35
C SER A 78 4.76 76.49 -16.52
N GLU A 79 5.53 76.72 -17.59
CA GLU A 79 5.68 75.81 -18.73
C GLU A 79 6.33 74.47 -18.32
N GLN A 80 7.39 74.50 -17.51
CA GLN A 80 8.05 73.31 -16.97
C GLN A 80 7.12 72.51 -16.03
N MET A 81 6.38 73.19 -15.17
CA MET A 81 5.37 72.58 -14.30
C MET A 81 4.22 71.96 -15.11
N SER A 82 3.74 72.64 -16.15
CA SER A 82 2.71 72.11 -17.04
C SER A 82 3.20 70.87 -17.80
N SER A 83 4.43 70.91 -18.31
CA SER A 83 5.07 69.81 -19.04
C SER A 83 5.29 68.58 -18.15
N THR A 84 5.80 68.77 -16.93
CA THR A 84 6.01 67.69 -15.97
C THR A 84 4.70 67.10 -15.45
N LEU A 85 3.65 67.90 -15.25
CA LEU A 85 2.30 67.41 -14.95
C LEU A 85 1.75 66.54 -16.09
N ALA A 86 1.84 66.98 -17.35
CA ALA A 86 1.40 66.20 -18.51
C ALA A 86 2.20 64.89 -18.71
N ALA A 87 3.51 64.92 -18.44
CA ALA A 87 4.35 63.73 -18.44
C ALA A 87 3.94 62.74 -17.34
N ASN A 88 3.73 63.23 -16.11
CA ASN A 88 3.29 62.41 -14.99
C ASN A 88 1.90 61.80 -15.25
N GLU A 89 0.94 62.58 -15.77
CA GLU A 89 -0.39 62.08 -16.13
C GLU A 89 -0.31 60.97 -17.20
N LYS A 90 0.57 61.12 -18.20
CA LYS A 90 0.82 60.10 -19.23
C LYS A 90 1.43 58.82 -18.66
N VAL A 91 2.35 58.92 -17.69
CA VAL A 91 2.91 57.77 -16.98
C VAL A 91 1.86 57.10 -16.08
N THR A 92 1.06 57.87 -15.33
CA THR A 92 -0.04 57.34 -14.52
C THR A 92 -1.08 56.61 -15.37
N LYS A 93 -1.47 57.16 -16.54
CA LYS A 93 -2.39 56.50 -17.49
C LYS A 93 -1.84 55.18 -18.02
N LYS A 94 -0.53 55.08 -18.29
CA LYS A 94 0.13 53.81 -18.65
C LYS A 94 0.09 52.80 -17.51
N ALA A 95 0.60 53.17 -16.33
CA ALA A 95 0.66 52.29 -15.17
C ALA A 95 -0.74 51.77 -14.75
N MET A 96 -1.77 52.61 -14.86
CA MET A 96 -3.17 52.20 -14.63
C MET A 96 -3.66 51.17 -15.65
N LYS A 97 -3.30 51.32 -16.93
CA LYS A 97 -3.64 50.32 -17.96
C LYS A 97 -2.88 49.01 -17.74
N GLU A 98 -1.57 49.07 -17.51
CA GLU A 98 -0.72 47.91 -17.22
C GLU A 98 -1.24 47.16 -15.97
N THR A 99 -1.65 47.88 -14.93
CA THR A 99 -2.31 47.32 -13.73
C THR A 99 -3.66 46.67 -14.05
N GLN A 100 -4.45 47.21 -14.99
CA GLN A 100 -5.72 46.62 -15.42
C GLN A 100 -5.50 45.34 -16.24
N ASP A 101 -4.55 45.37 -17.19
CA ASP A 101 -4.19 44.23 -18.03
C ASP A 101 -3.65 43.07 -17.15
N LEU A 102 -2.77 43.36 -16.18
CA LEU A 102 -2.28 42.38 -15.19
C LEU A 102 -3.39 41.82 -14.28
N ARG A 103 -4.36 42.66 -13.85
CA ARG A 103 -5.52 42.20 -13.08
C ARG A 103 -6.42 41.25 -13.88
N MET A 104 -6.51 41.43 -15.20
CA MET A 104 -7.28 40.54 -16.06
C MET A 104 -6.55 39.19 -16.23
N GLN A 105 -5.25 39.20 -16.50
CA GLN A 105 -4.43 37.99 -16.55
C GLN A 105 -4.47 37.21 -15.23
N LYS A 106 -4.36 37.91 -14.09
CA LYS A 106 -4.45 37.29 -12.77
C LYS A 106 -5.77 36.51 -12.59
N ARG A 107 -6.91 37.10 -12.95
CA ARG A 107 -8.23 36.42 -12.84
C ARG A 107 -8.29 35.15 -13.70
N GLN A 108 -7.75 35.20 -14.92
CA GLN A 108 -7.72 34.04 -15.81
C GLN A 108 -6.87 32.90 -15.25
N LEU A 109 -5.76 33.22 -14.57
CA LEU A 109 -4.93 32.24 -13.87
C LEU A 109 -5.61 31.70 -12.60
N GLU A 110 -6.33 32.54 -11.85
CA GLU A 110 -7.13 32.11 -10.68
C GLU A 110 -8.28 31.17 -11.10
N GLU A 111 -8.95 31.45 -12.22
CA GLU A 111 -10.01 30.62 -12.81
C GLU A 111 -9.48 29.27 -13.33
N LEU A 112 -8.36 29.27 -14.06
CA LEU A 112 -7.70 28.03 -14.51
C LEU A 112 -7.21 27.17 -13.33
N LEU A 113 -6.69 27.80 -12.27
CA LEU A 113 -6.23 27.10 -11.06
C LEU A 113 -7.41 26.51 -10.29
N MET A 114 -8.54 27.21 -10.20
CA MET A 114 -9.76 26.67 -9.60
C MET A 114 -10.26 25.44 -10.37
N ASN A 115 -10.41 25.55 -11.70
CA ASN A 115 -10.87 24.44 -12.54
C ASN A 115 -9.94 23.21 -12.41
N ALA A 116 -8.62 23.41 -12.47
CA ALA A 116 -7.66 22.31 -12.32
C ALA A 116 -7.70 21.66 -10.92
N ASN A 117 -7.96 22.45 -9.87
CA ASN A 117 -8.13 21.93 -8.50
C ASN A 117 -9.43 21.12 -8.35
N ASP A 118 -10.52 21.58 -8.96
CA ASP A 118 -11.81 20.86 -8.96
C ASP A 118 -11.72 19.56 -9.78
N GLU A 119 -11.00 19.56 -10.92
CA GLU A 119 -10.66 18.35 -11.68
C GLU A 119 -9.80 17.38 -10.86
N LEU A 120 -8.77 17.85 -10.14
CA LEU A 120 -7.94 17.01 -9.28
C LEU A 120 -8.76 16.39 -8.12
N GLN A 121 -9.66 17.16 -7.51
CA GLN A 121 -10.52 16.67 -6.44
C GLN A 121 -11.56 15.66 -6.97
N ALA A 122 -12.13 15.86 -8.16
CA ALA A 122 -13.00 14.87 -8.81
C ALA A 122 -12.26 13.56 -9.12
N ASN A 123 -11.08 13.65 -9.74
CA ASN A 123 -10.21 12.49 -10.00
C ASN A 123 -9.83 11.76 -8.72
N ARG A 124 -9.50 12.49 -7.64
CA ARG A 124 -9.21 11.89 -6.33
C ARG A 124 -10.40 11.06 -5.82
N VAL A 125 -11.61 11.63 -5.83
CA VAL A 125 -12.83 10.92 -5.38
C VAL A 125 -13.09 9.68 -6.24
N GLU A 126 -12.85 9.74 -7.55
CA GLU A 126 -12.93 8.56 -8.42
C GLU A 126 -11.90 7.48 -8.06
N TYR A 127 -10.64 7.84 -7.80
CA TYR A 127 -9.61 6.87 -7.40
C TYR A 127 -9.89 6.28 -6.01
N GLU A 128 -10.39 7.08 -5.07
CA GLU A 128 -10.80 6.63 -3.72
C GLU A 128 -11.97 5.63 -3.81
N ALA A 129 -12.96 5.89 -4.66
CA ALA A 129 -14.04 4.95 -4.93
C ALA A 129 -13.57 3.64 -5.59
N LYS A 130 -12.67 3.71 -6.59
CA LYS A 130 -12.09 2.52 -7.26
C LYS A 130 -11.24 1.68 -6.30
N LEU A 131 -10.50 2.33 -5.39
CA LEU A 131 -9.73 1.65 -4.34
C LEU A 131 -10.65 0.89 -3.37
N ASN A 132 -11.74 1.52 -2.94
CA ASN A 132 -12.72 0.90 -2.05
C ASN A 132 -13.41 -0.30 -2.70
N GLU A 133 -13.84 -0.20 -3.96
CA GLU A 133 -14.47 -1.32 -4.69
C GLU A 133 -13.52 -2.54 -4.84
N LEU A 134 -12.22 -2.27 -5.07
CA LEU A 134 -11.19 -3.31 -5.12
C LEU A 134 -10.93 -3.93 -3.73
N SER A 135 -10.93 -3.11 -2.67
CA SER A 135 -10.81 -3.57 -1.28
C SER A 135 -11.96 -4.51 -0.91
N GLU A 136 -13.21 -4.11 -1.16
CA GLU A 136 -14.39 -4.96 -0.93
C GLU A 136 -14.34 -6.26 -1.76
N LYS A 137 -13.81 -6.22 -2.99
CA LYS A 137 -13.61 -7.43 -3.82
C LYS A 137 -12.57 -8.36 -3.18
N MET A 138 -11.47 -7.80 -2.69
CA MET A 138 -10.40 -8.57 -2.05
C MET A 138 -10.88 -9.19 -0.73
N GLU A 139 -11.62 -8.45 0.09
CA GLU A 139 -12.24 -8.96 1.33
C GLU A 139 -13.25 -10.08 1.04
N ARG A 140 -14.14 -9.90 0.05
CA ARG A 140 -15.07 -10.96 -0.41
C ARG A 140 -14.34 -12.21 -0.91
N MET A 141 -13.22 -12.08 -1.60
CA MET A 141 -12.41 -13.24 -2.02
C MET A 141 -11.70 -13.90 -0.83
N LEU A 142 -11.20 -13.11 0.12
CA LEU A 142 -10.53 -13.61 1.32
C LEU A 142 -11.51 -14.40 2.22
N GLU A 143 -12.73 -13.92 2.39
CA GLU A 143 -13.77 -14.64 3.14
C GLU A 143 -14.22 -15.92 2.42
N LYS A 144 -14.37 -15.87 1.08
CA LYS A 144 -14.61 -17.07 0.27
C LYS A 144 -13.46 -18.08 0.38
N SER A 145 -12.21 -17.62 0.50
CA SER A 145 -11.04 -18.48 0.71
C SER A 145 -11.10 -19.20 2.07
N LYS A 146 -11.40 -18.47 3.16
CA LYS A 146 -11.63 -19.07 4.50
C LYS A 146 -12.73 -20.14 4.46
N TYR A 147 -13.86 -19.84 3.81
CA TYR A 147 -14.98 -20.78 3.66
C TYR A 147 -14.54 -22.06 2.95
N LEU A 148 -13.84 -21.94 1.82
CA LEU A 148 -13.34 -23.09 1.05
C LEU A 148 -12.28 -23.88 1.82
N GLU A 149 -11.43 -23.23 2.61
CA GLU A 149 -10.46 -23.94 3.45
C GLU A 149 -11.16 -24.70 4.59
N ASN A 150 -12.15 -24.10 5.25
CA ASN A 150 -12.96 -24.77 6.28
C ASN A 150 -13.71 -25.98 5.72
N GLN A 151 -14.33 -25.85 4.54
CA GLN A 151 -14.95 -26.97 3.83
C GLN A 151 -13.94 -28.08 3.51
N LYS A 152 -12.73 -27.71 3.06
CA LYS A 152 -11.64 -28.65 2.75
C LYS A 152 -11.03 -29.31 4.00
N ARG A 153 -11.11 -28.69 5.18
CA ARG A 153 -10.78 -29.32 6.47
C ARG A 153 -11.84 -30.37 6.82
N GLN A 154 -13.12 -30.00 6.83
CA GLN A 154 -14.22 -30.93 7.06
C GLN A 154 -14.21 -32.13 6.08
N GLU A 155 -13.91 -31.90 4.80
CA GLU A 155 -13.78 -32.97 3.81
C GLU A 155 -12.60 -33.91 4.12
N LYS A 156 -11.45 -33.39 4.59
CA LYS A 156 -10.32 -34.21 5.04
C LYS A 156 -10.67 -35.04 6.27
N ASP A 157 -11.38 -34.46 7.23
CA ASP A 157 -11.75 -35.11 8.49
C ASP A 157 -12.70 -36.29 8.20
N VAL A 158 -13.75 -36.06 7.41
CA VAL A 158 -14.66 -37.13 6.94
C VAL A 158 -13.91 -38.18 6.09
N ASN A 159 -12.94 -37.77 5.27
CA ASN A 159 -12.08 -38.73 4.55
C ASN A 159 -11.15 -39.53 5.50
N ALA A 160 -10.74 -38.99 6.64
CA ALA A 160 -9.95 -39.69 7.64
C ALA A 160 -10.80 -40.72 8.38
N ASP A 161 -12.02 -40.35 8.78
CA ASP A 161 -13.00 -41.26 9.38
C ASP A 161 -13.35 -42.42 8.44
N LEU A 162 -13.70 -42.11 7.18
CA LEU A 162 -13.98 -43.12 6.15
C LEU A 162 -12.76 -44.02 5.86
N ARG A 163 -11.53 -43.50 5.93
CA ARG A 163 -10.31 -44.30 5.82
C ARG A 163 -10.12 -45.23 7.01
N GLN A 164 -10.39 -44.75 8.23
CA GLN A 164 -10.31 -45.56 9.44
C GLN A 164 -11.34 -46.70 9.41
N GLU A 165 -12.57 -46.43 8.99
CA GLU A 165 -13.61 -47.45 8.83
C GLU A 165 -13.25 -48.44 7.71
N MET A 166 -12.72 -47.96 6.59
CA MET A 166 -12.18 -48.81 5.51
C MET A 166 -10.93 -49.61 5.91
N THR A 167 -10.25 -49.29 7.01
CA THR A 167 -9.25 -50.18 7.63
C THR A 167 -9.91 -51.19 8.57
N ARG A 168 -10.80 -50.77 9.48
CA ARG A 168 -11.54 -51.69 10.38
C ARG A 168 -12.25 -52.80 9.60
N LEU A 169 -12.98 -52.44 8.55
CA LEU A 169 -13.70 -53.40 7.70
C LEU A 169 -12.76 -54.34 6.92
N LYS A 170 -11.51 -53.92 6.62
CA LYS A 170 -10.51 -54.82 6.04
C LYS A 170 -9.96 -55.78 7.07
N ASP A 171 -9.65 -55.29 8.26
CA ASP A 171 -9.13 -56.09 9.37
C ASP A 171 -10.19 -57.13 9.81
N GLU A 172 -11.47 -56.75 9.87
CA GLU A 172 -12.61 -57.64 10.09
C GLU A 172 -12.76 -58.69 8.99
N ILE A 173 -12.67 -58.30 7.70
CA ILE A 173 -12.67 -59.26 6.58
C ILE A 173 -11.48 -60.22 6.66
N GLU A 174 -10.31 -59.77 7.10
CA GLU A 174 -9.13 -60.61 7.25
C GLU A 174 -9.25 -61.59 8.43
N ILE A 175 -9.84 -61.16 9.56
CA ILE A 175 -10.19 -62.04 10.69
C ILE A 175 -11.20 -63.10 10.24
N LEU A 176 -12.31 -62.69 9.60
CA LEU A 176 -13.34 -63.62 9.10
C LEU A 176 -12.79 -64.61 8.05
N ARG A 177 -11.77 -64.22 7.27
CA ARG A 177 -11.04 -65.14 6.37
C ARG A 177 -10.20 -66.16 7.13
N LEU A 178 -9.51 -65.74 8.19
CA LEU A 178 -8.71 -66.64 9.02
C LEU A 178 -9.60 -67.65 9.75
N GLU A 179 -10.73 -67.20 10.32
CA GLU A 179 -11.76 -68.07 10.92
C GLU A 179 -12.36 -69.04 9.91
N LEU A 180 -12.64 -68.57 8.68
CA LEU A 180 -13.18 -69.43 7.61
C LEU A 180 -12.16 -70.48 7.15
N GLU A 181 -10.87 -70.16 7.13
CA GLU A 181 -9.82 -71.12 6.77
C GLU A 181 -9.46 -72.05 7.96
N GLU A 182 -9.64 -71.64 9.22
CA GLU A 182 -9.50 -72.51 10.40
C GLU A 182 -10.69 -73.49 10.55
N THR A 183 -11.92 -73.02 10.35
CA THR A 183 -13.10 -73.89 10.27
C THR A 183 -13.03 -74.83 9.05
N ARG A 184 -12.38 -74.41 7.95
CA ARG A 184 -12.05 -75.29 6.83
C ARG A 184 -11.01 -76.35 7.18
N LYS A 185 -9.91 -75.99 7.86
CA LYS A 185 -8.87 -76.95 8.30
C LYS A 185 -9.44 -78.01 9.24
N SER A 186 -10.14 -77.59 10.29
CA SER A 186 -10.80 -78.51 11.22
C SER A 186 -11.87 -79.36 10.54
N ARG A 187 -12.61 -78.83 9.54
CA ARG A 187 -13.46 -79.66 8.67
C ARG A 187 -12.65 -80.70 7.87
N ILE A 188 -11.50 -80.33 7.30
CA ILE A 188 -10.64 -81.26 6.57
C ILE A 188 -10.07 -82.34 7.50
N GLU A 189 -9.73 -82.02 8.75
CA GLU A 189 -9.31 -83.00 9.77
C GLU A 189 -10.45 -83.97 10.13
N VAL A 190 -11.68 -83.48 10.25
CA VAL A 190 -12.87 -84.32 10.45
C VAL A 190 -13.17 -85.18 9.22
N GLU A 191 -13.09 -84.64 8.00
CA GLU A 191 -13.26 -85.42 6.76
C GLU A 191 -12.15 -86.46 6.59
N SER A 192 -10.90 -86.15 6.97
CA SER A 192 -9.79 -87.10 6.99
C SER A 192 -10.01 -88.20 8.04
N SER A 193 -10.49 -87.84 9.23
CA SER A 193 -10.85 -88.80 10.29
C SER A 193 -12.02 -89.71 9.88
N LEU A 194 -12.98 -89.18 9.13
CA LEU A 194 -14.07 -89.96 8.53
C LEU A 194 -13.58 -90.84 7.38
N GLN A 195 -12.62 -90.40 6.56
CA GLN A 195 -11.97 -91.24 5.56
C GLN A 195 -11.19 -92.39 6.20
N ILE A 196 -10.44 -92.15 7.29
CA ILE A 196 -9.77 -93.22 8.05
C ILE A 196 -10.81 -94.24 8.53
N ARG A 197 -11.86 -93.79 9.25
CA ARG A 197 -12.97 -94.66 9.70
C ARG A 197 -13.65 -95.41 8.55
N ASN A 198 -13.80 -94.80 7.37
CA ASN A 198 -14.37 -95.47 6.21
C ASN A 198 -13.41 -96.52 5.64
N THR A 199 -12.10 -96.25 5.54
CA THR A 199 -11.14 -97.29 5.10
C THR A 199 -11.02 -98.44 6.11
N GLU A 200 -11.20 -98.20 7.41
CA GLU A 200 -11.33 -99.25 8.42
C GLU A 200 -12.61 -100.08 8.23
N LYS A 201 -13.73 -99.43 7.90
CA LYS A 201 -15.01 -100.07 7.58
C LYS A 201 -14.92 -100.90 6.30
N ASP A 202 -14.32 -100.36 5.24
CA ASP A 202 -14.09 -101.06 3.97
C ASP A 202 -13.15 -102.27 4.15
N ARG A 203 -12.13 -102.14 5.01
CA ARG A 203 -11.26 -103.26 5.44
C ARG A 203 -12.01 -104.33 6.25
N SER A 204 -13.13 -103.98 6.89
CA SER A 204 -14.03 -104.94 7.55
C SER A 204 -15.02 -105.62 6.59
N GLU A 205 -15.35 -104.96 5.47
CA GLU A 205 -16.25 -105.50 4.43
C GLU A 205 -15.51 -106.37 3.41
N LEU A 206 -14.24 -106.05 3.10
CA LEU A 206 -13.36 -106.91 2.30
C LEU A 206 -13.18 -108.31 2.91
N LYS A 207 -12.98 -108.40 4.24
CA LYS A 207 -12.86 -109.69 4.94
C LYS A 207 -14.09 -110.59 4.80
N LYS A 208 -15.30 -110.02 4.62
CA LYS A 208 -16.52 -110.82 4.43
C LYS A 208 -16.59 -111.44 3.03
N LYS A 209 -16.07 -110.75 2.01
CA LYS A 209 -16.05 -111.25 0.63
C LYS A 209 -15.05 -112.39 0.42
N GLU A 210 -13.96 -112.43 1.19
CA GLU A 210 -13.03 -113.55 1.18
C GLU A 210 -13.67 -114.84 1.76
N GLU A 211 -14.54 -114.71 2.78
CA GLU A 211 -15.30 -115.84 3.33
C GLU A 211 -16.45 -116.31 2.40
N GLU A 212 -17.06 -115.42 1.62
CA GLU A 212 -18.13 -115.78 0.67
C GLU A 212 -17.62 -116.66 -0.48
N MET A 213 -16.53 -116.28 -1.16
CA MET A 213 -15.98 -117.08 -2.28
C MET A 213 -15.52 -118.48 -1.84
N ALA A 214 -14.98 -118.62 -0.63
CA ALA A 214 -14.55 -119.91 -0.07
C ALA A 214 -15.70 -120.90 0.19
N ASN A 215 -16.94 -120.41 0.28
CA ASN A 215 -18.13 -121.26 0.42
C ASN A 215 -18.74 -121.66 -0.94
N GLU A 216 -18.59 -120.83 -1.97
CA GLU A 216 -19.20 -121.08 -3.30
C GLU A 216 -18.52 -122.24 -4.06
N GLU A 217 -17.19 -122.39 -3.96
CA GLU A 217 -16.48 -123.58 -4.47
C GLU A 217 -16.88 -124.87 -3.73
N ARG A 218 -17.21 -124.74 -2.43
CA ARG A 218 -17.54 -125.86 -1.54
C ARG A 218 -18.93 -126.46 -1.83
N ILE A 219 -19.83 -125.68 -2.44
CA ILE A 219 -21.16 -126.15 -2.86
C ILE A 219 -21.05 -127.06 -4.10
N LYS A 220 -20.30 -126.64 -5.13
CA LYS A 220 -20.14 -127.43 -6.38
C LYS A 220 -19.58 -128.84 -6.12
N LEU A 221 -18.59 -128.95 -5.22
CA LEU A 221 -18.00 -130.23 -4.79
C LEU A 221 -18.96 -131.14 -3.99
N LEU A 222 -20.09 -130.62 -3.52
CA LEU A 222 -21.16 -131.41 -2.88
C LEU A 222 -22.24 -131.82 -3.89
N GLU A 223 -22.53 -131.00 -4.90
CA GLU A 223 -23.48 -131.31 -5.98
C GLU A 223 -23.01 -132.52 -6.81
N GLU A 224 -21.74 -132.55 -7.23
CA GLU A 224 -21.16 -133.71 -7.95
C GLU A 224 -21.17 -135.01 -7.11
N GLN A 225 -21.09 -134.89 -5.77
CA GLN A 225 -21.17 -136.04 -4.86
C GLN A 225 -22.59 -136.57 -4.63
N ILE A 226 -23.62 -135.81 -5.01
CA ILE A 226 -25.02 -136.23 -4.96
C ILE A 226 -25.38 -136.98 -6.25
N GLU A 227 -25.00 -136.44 -7.42
CA GLU A 227 -25.37 -137.05 -8.72
C GLU A 227 -24.80 -138.48 -8.91
N LEU A 228 -23.62 -138.78 -8.36
CA LEU A 228 -23.07 -140.15 -8.35
C LEU A 228 -23.81 -141.11 -7.40
N LYS A 229 -24.48 -140.60 -6.36
CA LYS A 229 -25.19 -141.43 -5.35
C LYS A 229 -26.62 -141.77 -5.78
N GLU A 230 -27.29 -140.91 -6.55
CA GLU A 230 -28.63 -141.20 -7.05
C GLU A 230 -28.61 -142.33 -8.10
N LYS A 231 -27.67 -142.29 -9.04
CA LYS A 231 -27.47 -143.33 -10.07
C LYS A 231 -27.13 -144.73 -9.52
N THR A 232 -26.72 -144.84 -8.25
CA THR A 232 -26.45 -146.12 -7.57
C THR A 232 -27.60 -146.62 -6.68
N LEU A 233 -28.62 -145.78 -6.41
CA LEU A 233 -29.82 -146.16 -5.66
C LEU A 233 -30.88 -146.83 -6.56
N GLU A 234 -31.09 -146.31 -7.77
CA GLU A 234 -32.10 -146.81 -8.72
C GLU A 234 -31.90 -148.30 -9.09
N ALA A 235 -30.63 -148.73 -9.19
CA ALA A 235 -30.25 -150.08 -9.59
C ALA A 235 -30.31 -151.12 -8.45
N SER A 236 -30.23 -150.69 -7.18
CA SER A 236 -30.18 -151.61 -6.02
C SER A 236 -31.58 -151.98 -5.49
N SER A 237 -32.56 -151.10 -5.67
CA SER A 237 -33.96 -151.29 -5.22
C SER A 237 -34.62 -152.57 -5.76
N LYS A 238 -34.23 -153.05 -6.94
CA LYS A 238 -34.83 -154.24 -7.59
C LYS A 238 -34.19 -155.60 -7.22
N MET A 239 -33.15 -155.65 -6.39
CA MET A 239 -32.57 -156.92 -5.90
C MET A 239 -32.85 -157.20 -4.41
N PHE A 240 -33.62 -156.34 -3.73
CA PHE A 240 -33.76 -156.37 -2.27
C PHE A 240 -34.79 -157.40 -1.77
N ILE A 241 -35.96 -157.48 -2.43
CA ILE A 241 -37.11 -158.30 -2.00
C ILE A 241 -36.81 -159.82 -1.98
N GLU A 242 -35.80 -160.29 -2.72
CA GLU A 242 -35.46 -161.72 -2.79
C GLU A 242 -34.34 -162.15 -1.82
N LYS A 243 -33.61 -161.20 -1.22
CA LYS A 243 -32.54 -161.46 -0.23
C LYS A 243 -32.95 -161.30 1.24
N GLU A 244 -34.14 -160.76 1.49
CA GLU A 244 -34.74 -160.67 2.83
C GLU A 244 -34.93 -162.05 3.52
N LYS A 245 -34.87 -163.14 2.75
CA LYS A 245 -35.09 -164.52 3.23
C LYS A 245 -33.85 -165.23 3.81
N ASP A 246 -32.63 -164.73 3.57
CA ASP A 246 -31.38 -165.44 3.89
C ASP A 246 -30.60 -164.83 5.08
N LEU A 247 -30.76 -163.52 5.33
CA LEU A 247 -30.07 -162.81 6.42
C LEU A 247 -30.58 -163.13 7.84
N ASN A 248 -31.55 -164.03 7.98
CA ASN A 248 -31.99 -164.59 9.26
C ASN A 248 -30.90 -165.46 9.95
N ASN A 249 -29.83 -165.82 9.22
CA ASN A 249 -28.78 -166.73 9.69
C ASN A 249 -27.39 -166.11 9.95
N ARG A 250 -27.16 -164.81 9.69
CA ARG A 250 -25.79 -164.22 9.72
C ARG A 250 -25.56 -163.07 10.71
N ILE A 251 -26.53 -162.74 11.56
CA ILE A 251 -26.41 -161.73 12.64
C ILE A 251 -25.39 -162.11 13.74
N LYS A 252 -24.86 -163.34 13.73
CA LYS A 252 -24.15 -163.93 14.88
C LYS A 252 -22.61 -163.82 14.85
N GLU A 253 -22.04 -162.96 14.00
CA GLU A 253 -20.59 -162.92 13.77
C GLU A 253 -20.06 -161.47 13.57
N LEU A 254 -18.91 -161.19 14.18
CA LEU A 254 -18.00 -160.07 13.89
C LEU A 254 -18.38 -158.65 14.35
N GLU A 255 -18.76 -158.54 15.63
CA GLU A 255 -18.23 -157.46 16.48
C GLU A 255 -16.67 -157.47 16.44
N ASN A 256 -15.95 -156.39 16.04
CA ASN A 256 -14.55 -156.02 16.50
C ASN A 256 -13.83 -154.78 15.78
N ARG A 257 -13.27 -153.81 16.56
CA ARG A 257 -12.01 -152.94 16.38
C ARG A 257 -12.04 -151.47 15.76
N LEU A 258 -11.10 -150.51 16.14
CA LEU A 258 -11.30 -148.98 16.36
C LEU A 258 -10.01 -147.96 16.45
N ASN A 259 -10.01 -146.56 16.21
CA ASN A 259 -9.05 -145.33 16.59
C ASN A 259 -9.21 -143.92 15.75
N LYS A 260 -8.57 -142.64 15.72
CA LYS A 260 -7.84 -141.42 16.45
C LYS A 260 -7.46 -140.17 15.45
N LEU A 261 -6.89 -138.87 15.53
CA LEU A 261 -6.49 -137.55 16.32
C LEU A 261 -5.92 -136.36 15.32
N SER A 262 -5.40 -135.06 15.42
CA SER A 262 -5.05 -133.73 16.21
C SER A 262 -4.45 -132.54 15.24
N GLN A 263 -3.94 -131.22 15.37
CA GLN A 263 -3.74 -129.88 16.18
C GLN A 263 -2.80 -128.76 15.41
N ASN A 264 -2.33 -127.44 15.61
CA ASN A 264 -2.37 -126.02 16.31
C ASN A 264 -1.31 -124.94 15.63
N ASN A 265 -0.90 -123.58 15.77
CA ASN A 265 -1.14 -122.09 16.23
C ASN A 265 0.05 -121.05 15.71
N GLN A 266 0.42 -119.69 15.84
CA GLN A 266 0.13 -118.19 16.28
C GLN A 266 1.36 -117.12 15.94
N GLU A 267 1.63 -115.72 16.06
CA GLU A 267 1.04 -114.28 16.24
C GLU A 267 2.03 -112.92 16.27
N ASN A 268 1.60 -111.59 16.09
CA ASN A 268 2.10 -110.11 16.43
C ASN A 268 3.35 -109.24 15.80
N GLY A 269 3.74 -107.87 15.83
CA GLY A 269 3.44 -106.35 16.21
C GLY A 269 4.69 -105.29 16.00
N GLU A 270 4.96 -103.90 16.10
CA GLU A 270 4.51 -102.38 16.17
C GLU A 270 5.74 -101.29 15.95
N SER A 271 6.01 -99.89 16.05
CA SER A 271 5.56 -98.39 16.31
C SER A 271 6.73 -97.25 16.00
N LEU A 272 6.96 -95.85 16.11
CA LEU A 272 6.46 -94.36 16.28
C LEU A 272 7.67 -93.22 16.09
N GLN A 273 7.87 -91.81 16.17
CA GLN A 273 7.37 -90.32 16.36
C GLN A 273 8.47 -89.16 15.91
N CYS A 274 8.69 -87.75 16.01
CA CYS A 274 8.29 -86.29 16.47
C CYS A 274 9.20 -85.08 15.80
N THR A 275 9.41 -83.67 15.90
CA THR A 275 9.13 -82.22 16.52
C THR A 275 9.71 -80.98 15.61
N GLU A 276 9.96 -79.57 15.72
CA GLU A 276 9.88 -78.19 16.51
C GLU A 276 10.28 -76.87 15.57
N ALA A 277 10.55 -75.47 15.70
CA ALA A 277 10.68 -74.14 16.55
C ALA A 277 11.01 -72.78 15.66
N ILE A 278 11.30 -71.39 15.89
CA ILE A 278 11.05 -70.08 16.74
C ILE A 278 11.75 -68.66 16.18
N ALA A 279 11.34 -67.32 16.43
CA ALA A 279 12.02 -65.95 16.00
C ALA A 279 11.59 -64.44 16.55
N LEU A 280 12.30 -63.23 16.32
CA LEU A 280 12.09 -61.71 16.75
C LEU A 280 12.97 -60.53 16.01
N GLN A 281 13.08 -59.11 16.15
CA GLN A 281 12.36 -57.75 16.48
C GLN A 281 13.21 -56.32 16.44
N ASN A 282 12.67 -55.02 16.31
CA ASN A 282 13.10 -53.54 16.77
C ASN A 282 13.28 -52.18 15.85
N ARG A 283 13.43 -50.86 16.36
CA ARG A 283 13.30 -49.45 15.67
C ARG A 283 13.86 -48.01 16.29
N GLU A 284 14.05 -46.88 15.49
CA GLU A 284 14.05 -45.28 15.62
C GLU A 284 15.19 -44.23 16.09
N VAL A 285 15.22 -42.94 15.56
CA VAL A 285 15.74 -41.55 16.08
C VAL A 285 16.46 -40.53 15.06
N LEU A 286 16.55 -39.16 15.28
CA LEU A 286 17.04 -38.01 14.36
C LEU A 286 17.63 -36.66 15.03
N SER A 287 18.23 -35.65 14.28
CA SER A 287 18.64 -34.23 14.73
C SER A 287 18.93 -33.12 13.61
N SER A 288 19.24 -31.85 13.97
CA SER A 288 19.09 -30.49 13.29
C SER A 288 20.25 -29.84 12.45
N ASN A 289 19.94 -28.88 11.52
CA ASN A 289 20.68 -27.59 11.29
C ASN A 289 19.94 -26.55 10.37
N LYS A 290 20.43 -25.28 10.30
CA LYS A 290 19.90 -24.14 9.49
C LYS A 290 20.94 -23.56 8.48
N SER A 291 20.52 -22.73 7.50
CA SER A 291 21.39 -22.20 6.42
C SER A 291 21.24 -20.70 6.10
N ASP A 292 22.34 -19.96 6.25
CA ASP A 292 22.84 -18.66 5.73
C ASP A 292 22.07 -17.73 4.75
N ALA A 293 20.95 -18.11 4.13
CA ALA A 293 20.36 -17.33 3.04
C ALA A 293 19.74 -15.98 3.48
N ASP A 294 19.09 -15.96 4.64
CA ASP A 294 18.24 -14.84 5.10
C ASP A 294 19.03 -13.57 5.49
N LEU A 295 20.36 -13.66 5.62
CA LEU A 295 21.21 -12.56 6.12
C LEU A 295 21.54 -11.53 5.04
N GLU A 296 21.77 -11.99 3.80
CA GLU A 296 22.27 -11.21 2.68
C GLU A 296 21.23 -10.18 2.18
N ASP A 297 19.94 -10.54 2.18
CA ASP A 297 18.87 -9.61 1.79
C ASP A 297 18.54 -8.59 2.89
N LEU A 298 18.65 -8.98 4.16
CA LEU A 298 18.51 -8.06 5.31
C LEU A 298 19.57 -6.94 5.29
N VAL A 299 20.79 -7.26 4.84
CA VAL A 299 21.88 -6.27 4.67
C VAL A 299 21.55 -5.25 3.59
N LYS A 300 20.91 -5.67 2.48
CA LYS A 300 20.51 -4.77 1.38
C LYS A 300 19.38 -3.83 1.81
N GLU A 301 18.40 -4.33 2.55
CA GLU A 301 17.29 -3.51 3.06
C GLU A 301 17.79 -2.46 4.07
N VAL A 302 18.70 -2.83 4.97
CA VAL A 302 19.36 -1.89 5.90
C VAL A 302 20.21 -0.84 5.16
N ALA A 303 20.82 -1.18 4.01
CA ALA A 303 21.54 -0.22 3.18
C ALA A 303 20.60 0.80 2.52
N TRP A 304 19.49 0.34 1.93
CA TRP A 304 18.49 1.22 1.30
C TRP A 304 17.82 2.16 2.31
N LEU A 305 17.47 1.66 3.50
CA LEU A 305 16.91 2.46 4.59
C LEU A 305 17.88 3.55 5.10
N ARG A 306 19.20 3.31 5.05
CA ARG A 306 20.20 4.34 5.36
C ARG A 306 20.26 5.45 4.32
N GLU A 307 20.12 5.12 3.03
CA GLU A 307 20.08 6.11 1.96
C GLU A 307 18.81 6.97 2.03
N GLN A 308 17.64 6.35 2.25
CA GLN A 308 16.37 7.08 2.48
C GLN A 308 16.44 8.02 3.69
N ASN A 309 16.96 7.56 4.83
CA ASN A 309 17.14 8.41 6.01
C ASN A 309 18.09 9.59 5.72
N GLY A 310 19.15 9.39 4.95
CA GLY A 310 20.06 10.48 4.53
C GLY A 310 19.40 11.54 3.64
N LEU A 311 18.46 11.14 2.78
CA LEU A 311 17.64 12.09 2.00
C LEU A 311 16.71 12.90 2.91
N MET A 312 16.03 12.24 3.86
CA MET A 312 15.18 12.91 4.85
C MET A 312 15.96 13.87 5.75
N GLU A 313 17.19 13.52 6.16
CA GLU A 313 18.07 14.41 6.94
C GLU A 313 18.45 15.68 6.16
N MET A 314 18.67 15.58 4.84
CA MET A 314 18.91 16.75 3.99
C MET A 314 17.66 17.61 3.80
N GLU A 315 16.49 17.02 3.53
CA GLU A 315 15.24 17.77 3.38
C GLU A 315 14.84 18.49 4.69
N LEU A 316 15.02 17.82 5.84
CA LEU A 316 14.79 18.41 7.16
C LEU A 316 15.72 19.60 7.42
N LYS A 317 16.98 19.52 6.97
CA LYS A 317 17.94 20.62 7.05
C LYS A 317 17.55 21.78 6.13
N GLU A 318 17.13 21.52 4.89
CA GLU A 318 16.65 22.55 3.95
C GLU A 318 15.35 23.22 4.47
N MET A 319 14.45 22.45 5.09
CA MET A 319 13.30 22.99 5.82
C MET A 319 13.76 23.93 6.95
N GLN A 320 14.68 23.49 7.82
CA GLN A 320 15.21 24.31 8.92
C GLN A 320 15.86 25.61 8.43
N GLU A 321 16.63 25.56 7.34
CA GLU A 321 17.32 26.71 6.77
C GLU A 321 16.32 27.72 6.18
N ARG A 322 15.30 27.24 5.44
CA ARG A 322 14.18 28.06 4.95
C ARG A 322 13.36 28.69 6.07
N TYR A 323 13.03 27.95 7.13
CA TYR A 323 12.34 28.52 8.30
C TYR A 323 13.20 29.57 9.02
N SER A 324 14.53 29.40 9.04
CA SER A 324 15.45 30.38 9.62
C SER A 324 15.50 31.67 8.81
N GLU A 325 15.55 31.60 7.47
CA GLU A 325 15.45 32.78 6.61
C GLU A 325 14.09 33.48 6.77
N ILE A 326 12.98 32.74 6.70
CA ILE A 326 11.63 33.32 6.85
C ILE A 326 11.45 34.03 8.20
N SER A 327 12.00 33.46 9.28
CA SER A 327 12.00 34.08 10.62
C SER A 327 12.80 35.39 10.65
N LEU A 328 13.98 35.42 10.01
CA LEU A 328 14.78 36.64 9.86
C LEU A 328 14.05 37.72 9.06
N ARG A 329 13.45 37.36 7.91
CA ARG A 329 12.64 38.28 7.09
C ARG A 329 11.45 38.85 7.84
N PHE A 330 10.80 38.05 8.69
CA PHE A 330 9.70 38.52 9.52
C PHE A 330 10.17 39.56 10.55
N ALA A 331 11.34 39.36 11.16
CA ALA A 331 11.95 40.32 12.08
C ALA A 331 12.38 41.63 11.37
N GLU A 332 12.93 41.56 10.15
CA GLU A 332 13.23 42.73 9.31
C GLU A 332 11.97 43.57 9.05
N VAL A 333 10.91 42.94 8.53
CA VAL A 333 9.65 43.60 8.16
C VAL A 333 8.93 44.20 9.37
N GLU A 334 8.91 43.50 10.52
CA GLU A 334 8.33 44.05 11.75
C GLU A 334 9.15 45.25 12.28
N GLY A 335 10.47 45.23 12.13
CA GLY A 335 11.35 46.37 12.43
C GLY A 335 11.05 47.60 11.57
N GLU A 336 10.97 47.43 10.25
CA GLU A 336 10.56 48.51 9.33
C GLU A 336 9.16 49.05 9.66
N ARG A 337 8.21 48.16 9.95
CA ARG A 337 6.84 48.54 10.33
C ARG A 337 6.83 49.39 11.61
N GLN A 338 7.65 49.06 12.60
CA GLN A 338 7.77 49.86 13.83
C GLN A 338 8.40 51.24 13.57
N GLN A 339 9.44 51.32 12.72
CA GLN A 339 10.04 52.60 12.31
C GLN A 339 9.02 53.49 11.57
N LEU A 340 8.22 52.91 10.67
CA LEU A 340 7.16 53.62 9.96
C LEU A 340 6.09 54.14 10.94
N VAL A 341 5.66 53.32 11.89
CA VAL A 341 4.69 53.71 12.93
C VAL A 341 5.24 54.83 13.82
N MET A 342 6.52 54.79 14.21
CA MET A 342 7.17 55.89 14.94
C MET A 342 7.19 57.18 14.11
N THR A 343 7.56 57.09 12.83
CA THR A 343 7.62 58.24 11.92
C THR A 343 6.25 58.89 11.73
N VAL A 344 5.20 58.08 11.50
CA VAL A 344 3.82 58.55 11.40
C VAL A 344 3.34 59.18 12.72
N ARG A 345 3.72 58.60 13.88
CA ARG A 345 3.38 59.16 15.21
C ARG A 345 4.04 60.52 15.44
N ASN A 346 5.31 60.67 15.06
CA ASN A 346 6.05 61.92 15.17
C ASN A 346 5.46 63.00 14.27
N LEU A 347 5.17 62.69 13.01
CA LEU A 347 4.50 63.61 12.07
C LEU A 347 3.07 63.99 12.53
N LYS A 348 2.34 63.06 13.14
CA LYS A 348 1.00 63.32 13.71
C LYS A 348 1.05 64.23 14.94
N ASN A 349 2.10 64.13 15.75
CA ASN A 349 2.32 65.01 16.90
C ASN A 349 2.78 66.41 16.44
N ALA A 350 3.67 66.49 15.45
CA ALA A 350 4.14 67.75 14.86
C ALA A 350 3.02 68.54 14.15
N LYS A 351 1.93 67.88 13.72
CA LYS A 351 0.70 68.54 13.20
C LYS A 351 -0.33 68.89 14.28
N ARG A 352 0.01 68.75 15.57
CA ARG A 352 -0.86 69.06 16.72
C ARG A 352 -0.24 70.09 17.67
N SER A 353 0.96 70.56 17.35
CA SER A 353 1.64 71.71 17.96
C SER A 353 1.75 72.84 16.93
#